data_AF-A2SNB8-F1
#
_entry.id   AF-A2SNB8-F1
#
_cell.length_a   1.000
_cell.length_b   1.000
_cell.length_c   1.000
_cell.angle_alpha   90.00
_cell.angle_beta   90.00
_cell.angle_gamma   90.00
#
_symmetry.space_group_name_H-M   'P 1'
#
loop_
_entity.id
_entity.type
_entity.pdbx_description
1 polymer ?
#
loop_
_entity_poly.entity_id
_entity_poly.type
_entity_poly.pdbx_seq_one_letter_code
_entity_poly.pdbx_strand_id
1 'polypeptide(L)'
;MADVHVTGAEYKRFYSDPIIWGADDGTTYIEEDEVYVDSLPVDPATFNAREIADSAIVKVTGGYLVNPPPGVPEDYVKAIKFWLRKQSTRQVLFEISAEKLPELIAAAKALGAKEVDA
;
A
#
# COMPACT_ATOMS: atom_id res chain seq x y z
N MET A 1 0.45 6.85 -17.73
CA MET A 1 0.56 7.09 -16.28
C MET A 1 1.38 5.95 -15.70
N ALA A 2 2.29 6.23 -14.76
CA ALA A 2 3.09 5.17 -14.12
C ALA A 2 2.31 4.66 -12.91
N ASP A 3 2.00 3.37 -12.88
CA ASP A 3 1.34 2.65 -11.79
C ASP A 3 2.19 2.64 -10.49
N VAL A 4 1.60 2.13 -9.41
CA VAL A 4 2.29 1.85 -8.15
C VAL A 4 1.92 0.46 -7.65
N HIS A 5 2.93 -0.26 -7.17
CA HIS A 5 2.80 -1.57 -6.53
C HIS A 5 3.19 -1.44 -5.06
N VAL A 6 2.34 -1.95 -4.18
CA VAL A 6 2.58 -2.03 -2.73
C VAL A 6 2.08 -3.37 -2.21
N THR A 7 2.54 -3.80 -1.04
CA THR A 7 1.94 -4.95 -0.37
C THR A 7 0.57 -4.58 0.21
N GLY A 8 -0.26 -5.57 0.51
CA GLY A 8 -1.53 -5.35 1.20
C GLY A 8 -1.33 -4.69 2.56
N ALA A 9 -0.27 -5.08 3.29
CA ALA A 9 0.10 -4.43 4.55
C ALA A 9 0.44 -2.93 4.37
N GLU A 10 1.21 -2.57 3.34
CA GLU A 10 1.51 -1.17 3.03
C GLU A 10 0.25 -0.41 2.61
N TYR A 11 -0.62 -1.03 1.83
CA TYR A 11 -1.87 -0.40 1.38
C TYR A 11 -2.84 -0.15 2.54
N LYS A 12 -2.96 -1.10 3.49
CA LYS A 12 -3.72 -0.91 4.73
C LYS A 12 -3.19 0.26 5.56
N ARG A 13 -1.86 0.35 5.68
CA ARG A 13 -1.21 1.45 6.40
C ARG A 13 -1.49 2.78 5.70
N PHE A 14 -1.35 2.83 4.39
CA PHE A 14 -1.72 3.99 3.58
C PHE A 14 -3.19 4.37 3.81
N TYR A 15 -4.12 3.41 3.80
CA TYR A 15 -5.56 3.63 4.02
C TYR A 15 -5.93 4.11 5.43
N SER A 16 -5.01 3.98 6.38
CA SER A 16 -5.23 4.33 7.79
C SER A 16 -4.39 5.54 8.21
N ASP A 17 -3.62 6.14 7.30
CA ASP A 17 -2.67 7.21 7.64
C ASP A 17 -3.34 8.60 7.54
N PRO A 18 -3.47 9.34 8.66
CA PRO A 18 -4.09 10.66 8.66
C PRO A 18 -3.31 11.70 7.84
N ILE A 19 -2.04 11.45 7.47
CA ILE A 19 -1.32 12.31 6.51
C ILE A 19 -2.05 12.36 5.15
N ILE A 20 -2.73 11.28 4.77
CA ILE A 20 -3.44 11.18 3.49
C ILE A 20 -4.94 11.44 3.67
N TRP A 21 -5.55 10.90 4.72
CA TRP A 21 -6.99 10.90 4.89
C TRP A 21 -7.53 12.02 5.78
N GLY A 22 -6.65 12.79 6.44
CA GLY A 22 -7.06 13.86 7.34
C GLY A 22 -7.75 13.34 8.60
N ALA A 23 -8.82 14.03 9.01
CA ALA A 23 -9.69 13.53 10.07
C ALA A 23 -10.55 12.38 9.53
N ASP A 24 -10.80 11.36 10.36
CA ASP A 24 -11.65 10.21 10.01
C ASP A 24 -13.14 10.61 10.03
N ASP A 25 -13.50 11.61 9.23
CA ASP A 25 -14.83 12.23 9.12
C ASP A 25 -15.50 11.99 7.75
N GLY A 26 -14.83 11.25 6.86
CA GLY A 26 -15.33 10.90 5.54
C GLY A 26 -15.27 12.02 4.50
N THR A 27 -14.60 13.14 4.79
CA THR A 27 -14.48 14.26 3.85
C THR A 27 -13.52 13.99 2.70
N THR A 28 -12.46 13.20 2.97
CA THR A 28 -11.51 12.71 1.96
C THR A 28 -11.93 11.32 1.50
N TYR A 29 -12.17 11.16 0.20
CA TYR A 29 -12.57 9.88 -0.41
C TYR A 29 -11.92 9.71 -1.79
N ILE A 30 -12.01 8.51 -2.37
CA ILE A 30 -11.48 8.23 -3.72
C ILE A 30 -12.65 8.18 -4.72
N GLU A 31 -12.43 8.75 -5.90
CA GLU A 31 -13.25 8.56 -7.09
C GLU A 31 -12.44 7.92 -8.22
N GLU A 32 -13.14 7.18 -9.09
CA GLU A 32 -12.58 6.52 -10.27
C GLU A 32 -11.37 5.62 -9.97
N ASP A 33 -11.40 4.89 -8.85
CA ASP A 33 -10.29 4.04 -8.44
C ASP A 33 -10.08 2.86 -9.40
N GLU A 34 -8.84 2.70 -9.83
CA GLU A 34 -8.41 1.54 -10.60
C GLU A 34 -7.41 0.73 -9.77
N VAL A 35 -7.96 -0.19 -8.97
CA VAL A 35 -7.20 -0.99 -8.01
C VAL A 35 -7.30 -2.47 -8.38
N TYR A 36 -6.17 -3.16 -8.28
CA TYR A 36 -6.07 -4.59 -8.48
C TYR A 36 -5.40 -5.24 -7.28
N VAL A 37 -5.94 -6.36 -6.81
CA VAL A 37 -5.37 -7.19 -5.75
C VAL A 37 -5.03 -8.53 -6.36
N ASP A 38 -3.75 -8.92 -6.31
CA ASP A 38 -3.23 -10.15 -6.93
C ASP A 38 -3.62 -10.26 -8.41
N SER A 39 -3.49 -9.13 -9.13
CA SER A 39 -3.85 -8.96 -10.55
C SER A 39 -5.35 -9.01 -10.88
N LEU A 40 -6.23 -9.20 -9.89
CA LEU A 40 -7.67 -9.14 -10.08
C LEU A 40 -8.19 -7.73 -9.80
N PRO A 41 -8.98 -7.11 -10.70
CA PRO A 41 -9.59 -5.81 -10.40
C PRO A 41 -10.56 -5.96 -9.23
N VAL A 42 -10.61 -4.96 -8.36
CA VAL A 42 -11.56 -4.92 -7.24
C VAL A 42 -12.83 -4.16 -7.66
N ASP A 43 -13.94 -4.49 -7.02
CA ASP A 43 -15.19 -3.74 -7.17
C ASP A 43 -15.25 -2.64 -6.10
N PRO A 44 -15.24 -1.35 -6.47
CA PRO A 44 -15.24 -0.24 -5.52
C PRO A 44 -16.44 -0.25 -4.56
N ALA A 45 -17.58 -0.82 -4.98
CA ALA A 45 -18.80 -0.86 -4.17
C ALA A 45 -18.71 -1.87 -3.00
N THR A 46 -17.84 -2.88 -3.11
CA THR A 46 -17.71 -3.97 -2.15
C THR A 46 -16.31 -4.13 -1.59
N PHE A 47 -15.33 -3.41 -2.14
CA PHE A 47 -13.95 -3.50 -1.74
C PHE A 47 -13.70 -2.84 -0.38
N ASN A 48 -13.13 -3.61 0.56
CA ASN A 48 -12.65 -3.12 1.84
C ASN A 48 -11.13 -3.26 1.92
N ALA A 49 -10.41 -2.15 1.78
CA ALA A 49 -8.94 -2.12 1.87
C ALA A 49 -8.39 -2.66 3.20
N ARG A 50 -9.19 -2.68 4.28
CA ARG A 50 -8.78 -3.21 5.59
C ARG A 50 -8.79 -4.75 5.65
N GLU A 51 -9.47 -5.42 4.72
CA GLU A 51 -9.66 -6.88 4.71
C GLU A 51 -8.73 -7.63 3.76
N ILE A 52 -7.91 -6.93 2.96
CA ILE A 52 -6.96 -7.57 2.06
C ILE A 52 -5.90 -8.38 2.84
N ALA A 53 -5.36 -9.45 2.27
CA ALA A 53 -4.25 -10.15 2.92
C ALA A 53 -3.00 -9.25 2.93
N ASP A 54 -2.21 -9.30 4.00
CA ASP A 54 -0.98 -8.48 4.12
C ASP A 54 0.04 -8.81 3.03
N SER A 55 0.06 -10.07 2.59
CA SER A 55 0.87 -10.59 1.49
C SER A 55 0.29 -10.35 0.10
N ALA A 56 -0.90 -9.77 -0.04
CA ALA A 56 -1.43 -9.49 -1.37
C ALA A 56 -0.59 -8.42 -2.09
N ILE A 57 -0.51 -8.49 -3.41
CA ILE A 57 0.08 -7.42 -4.22
C ILE A 57 -1.02 -6.48 -4.67
N VAL A 58 -0.97 -5.24 -4.20
CA VAL A 58 -1.91 -4.19 -4.60
C VAL A 58 -1.27 -3.34 -5.69
N LYS A 59 -1.91 -3.30 -6.85
CA LYS A 59 -1.55 -2.43 -7.97
C LYS A 59 -2.61 -1.35 -8.11
N VAL A 60 -2.19 -0.09 -8.12
CA VAL A 60 -3.06 1.05 -8.38
C VAL A 60 -2.61 1.72 -9.68
N THR A 61 -3.53 1.84 -10.64
CA THR A 61 -3.25 2.39 -11.97
C THR A 61 -3.90 3.75 -12.23
N GLY A 62 -4.89 4.12 -11.42
CA GLY A 62 -5.70 5.33 -11.61
C GLY A 62 -6.56 5.68 -10.39
N GLY A 63 -7.30 6.77 -10.50
CA GLY A 63 -8.16 7.34 -9.47
C GLY A 63 -7.71 8.69 -8.95
N TYR A 64 -8.62 9.35 -8.22
CA TYR A 64 -8.44 10.68 -7.66
C TYR A 64 -8.93 10.74 -6.21
N LEU A 65 -8.13 11.34 -5.33
CA LEU A 65 -8.55 11.75 -4.00
C LEU A 65 -9.33 13.05 -4.10
N VAL A 66 -10.54 13.05 -3.56
CA VAL A 66 -11.39 14.22 -3.40
C VAL A 66 -11.15 14.84 -2.02
N ASN A 67 -10.98 16.15 -1.97
CA ASN A 67 -10.67 16.94 -0.77
C ASN A 67 -9.46 16.48 0.08
N PRO A 68 -8.32 16.10 -0.52
CA PRO A 68 -7.20 15.62 0.28
C PRO A 68 -6.60 16.75 1.16
N PRO A 69 -5.93 16.41 2.27
CA PRO A 69 -5.22 17.38 3.09
C PRO A 69 -4.23 18.25 2.29
N PRO A 70 -3.96 19.51 2.70
CA PRO A 70 -3.07 20.39 1.97
C PRO A 70 -1.69 19.78 1.70
N GLY A 71 -1.27 19.80 0.43
CA GLY A 71 0.02 19.28 -0.02
C GLY A 71 0.04 17.78 -0.35
N VAL A 72 -1.07 17.07 -0.14
CA VAL A 72 -1.27 15.71 -0.66
C VAL A 72 -1.72 15.81 -2.14
N PRO A 73 -1.11 15.06 -3.06
CA PRO A 73 -1.57 15.03 -4.45
C PRO A 73 -3.00 14.48 -4.58
N GLU A 74 -3.81 15.10 -5.44
CA GLU A 74 -5.15 14.59 -5.80
C GLU A 74 -5.08 13.30 -6.62
N ASP A 75 -4.10 13.17 -7.51
CA ASP A 75 -3.88 11.93 -8.28
C ASP A 75 -3.54 10.77 -7.33
N TYR A 76 -4.36 9.71 -7.35
CA TYR A 76 -4.31 8.66 -6.33
C TYR A 76 -2.98 7.90 -6.35
N VAL A 77 -2.45 7.62 -7.54
CA VAL A 77 -1.14 6.96 -7.70
C VAL A 77 -0.02 7.86 -7.17
N LYS A 78 -0.08 9.17 -7.43
CA LYS A 78 0.88 10.12 -6.87
C LYS A 78 0.74 10.27 -5.36
N ALA A 79 -0.46 10.16 -4.80
CA ALA A 79 -0.70 10.21 -3.36
C ALA A 79 -0.04 9.03 -2.65
N ILE A 80 -0.19 7.81 -3.18
CA ILE A 80 0.50 6.62 -2.65
C ILE A 80 2.02 6.80 -2.77
N LYS A 81 2.54 7.25 -3.92
CA LYS A 81 3.98 7.53 -4.09
C LYS A 81 4.49 8.61 -3.13
N PHE A 82 3.68 9.62 -2.86
CA PHE A 82 3.97 10.66 -1.88
C PHE A 82 4.03 10.10 -0.46
N TRP A 83 3.03 9.32 -0.06
CA TRP A 83 2.99 8.64 1.22
C TRP A 83 4.20 7.73 1.41
N LEU A 84 4.50 6.92 0.40
CA LEU A 84 5.65 6.03 0.37
C LEU A 84 6.95 6.80 0.66
N ARG A 85 7.19 7.95 0.01
CA ARG A 85 8.39 8.77 0.24
C ARG A 85 8.52 9.32 1.67
N LYS A 86 7.43 9.36 2.44
CA LYS A 86 7.44 9.79 3.85
C LYS A 86 7.73 8.66 4.84
N GLN A 87 7.65 7.41 4.40
CA GLN A 87 7.93 6.27 5.27
C GLN A 87 9.43 6.01 5.39
N SER A 88 9.90 5.73 6.60
CA SER A 88 11.28 5.32 6.88
C SER A 88 11.53 3.82 6.71
N THR A 89 10.46 3.04 6.57
CA THR A 89 10.49 1.58 6.38
C THR A 89 9.58 1.14 5.25
N ARG A 90 9.91 -0.01 4.66
CA ARG A 90 9.16 -0.69 3.58
C ARG A 90 8.93 -2.14 3.96
N GLN A 91 7.83 -2.71 3.48
CA GLN A 91 7.61 -4.15 3.53
C GLN A 91 7.84 -4.72 2.13
N VAL A 92 8.50 -5.87 2.05
CA VAL A 92 8.77 -6.56 0.79
C VAL A 92 8.38 -8.01 0.96
N LEU A 93 7.64 -8.54 -0.01
CA LEU A 93 7.25 -9.95 -0.05
C LEU A 93 8.14 -10.69 -1.04
N PHE A 94 8.62 -11.86 -0.65
CA PHE A 94 9.45 -12.74 -1.48
C PHE A 94 8.86 -14.15 -1.50
N GLU A 95 8.84 -14.75 -2.69
CA GLU A 95 8.74 -16.20 -2.84
C GLU A 95 10.15 -16.75 -3.04
N ILE A 96 10.55 -17.71 -2.22
CA ILE A 96 11.88 -18.33 -2.25
C ILE A 96 11.79 -19.79 -1.81
N SER A 97 12.74 -20.62 -2.22
CA SER A 97 12.79 -22.00 -1.74
C SER A 97 12.95 -22.04 -0.21
N ALA A 98 12.23 -22.96 0.44
CA ALA A 98 12.23 -23.10 1.90
C ALA A 98 13.65 -23.33 2.46
N GLU A 99 14.51 -24.01 1.70
CA GLU A 99 15.92 -24.26 2.05
C GLU A 99 16.76 -22.97 2.11
N LYS A 100 16.36 -21.94 1.35
CA LYS A 100 17.05 -20.64 1.25
C LYS A 100 16.45 -19.57 2.15
N LEU A 101 15.28 -19.82 2.75
CA LEU A 101 14.64 -18.90 3.68
C LEU A 101 15.56 -18.48 4.85
N PRO A 102 16.33 -19.38 5.50
CA PRO A 102 17.24 -18.96 6.58
C PRO A 102 18.32 -17.99 6.10
N GLU A 103 18.83 -18.18 4.87
CA GLU A 103 19.84 -17.29 4.26
C GLU A 103 19.26 -15.90 4.00
N LEU A 104 18.04 -15.82 3.45
CA LEU A 104 17.34 -14.55 3.21
C LEU A 104 17.08 -13.80 4.53
N ILE A 105 16.58 -14.50 5.55
CA ILE A 105 16.31 -13.91 6.87
C ILE A 105 17.61 -13.36 7.49
N ALA A 106 18.70 -14.14 7.45
CA ALA A 106 19.98 -13.70 7.99
C ALA A 106 20.51 -12.45 7.26
N ALA A 107 20.43 -12.44 5.92
CA ALA A 107 20.83 -11.28 5.12
C ALA A 107 19.96 -10.05 5.41
N ALA A 108 18.65 -10.21 5.53
CA ALA A 108 17.74 -9.12 5.85
C ALA A 108 18.03 -8.54 7.25
N LYS A 109 18.25 -9.39 8.26
CA LYS A 109 18.63 -8.96 9.62
C LYS A 109 19.96 -8.20 9.64
N ALA A 110 20.95 -8.64 8.86
CA ALA A 110 22.23 -7.94 8.72
C ALA A 110 22.08 -6.52 8.13
N LEU A 111 21.03 -6.29 7.35
CA LEU A 111 20.64 -4.97 6.82
C LEU A 111 19.75 -4.16 7.78
N GLY A 112 19.49 -4.66 8.99
CA GLY A 112 18.65 -4.01 9.99
C GLY A 112 17.14 -4.23 9.80
N ALA A 113 16.74 -5.17 8.94
CA ALA A 113 15.34 -5.55 8.81
C ALA A 113 14.83 -6.22 10.09
N LYS A 114 13.54 -6.01 10.36
CA LYS A 114 12.81 -6.71 11.42
C LYS A 114 11.82 -7.64 10.75
N GLU A 115 11.72 -8.86 11.28
CA GLU A 115 10.59 -9.73 10.95
C GLU A 115 9.32 -9.03 11.45
N VAL A 116 8.31 -9.00 10.60
CA VAL A 116 6.99 -8.47 10.89
C VAL A 116 6.08 -9.68 10.82
N ASP A 117 5.42 -10.02 11.91
CA ASP A 117 4.41 -11.09 11.89
C ASP A 117 3.32 -10.68 10.88
N ALA A 118 3.05 -11.58 9.93
CA ALA A 118 2.02 -11.41 8.90
C ALA A 118 0.66 -11.92 9.36
#